data_AF-A0A6A4V679-F1
#
_entry.id   AF-A0A6A4V679-F1
#
_cell.length_a   1.000
_cell.length_b   1.000
_cell.length_c   1.000
_cell.angle_alpha   90.00
_cell.angle_beta   90.00
_cell.angle_gamma   90.00
#
_symmetry.space_group_name_H-M   'P 1'
#
loop_
_entity.id
_entity.type
_entity.pdbx_description
1 polymer ?
#
loop_
_entity_poly.entity_id
_entity_poly.type
_entity_poly.pdbx_seq_one_letter_code
_entity_poly.pdbx_strand_id
1 'polypeptide(L)'
;MRSSVLLLAALAALAAVEATFILGTTTGTVAAGTAAGAAGLAALGGLALGVGVVGAIALASRRGKRSVEVPARREAVVWDLVSATDQLGCALKFVCLIQARPEEELSEEEAMVSALFGRELDGVDFEKMQTSKGAYWYAAFMGERFGADSCNKLFGSCPHQMASMLEYFRGLQAESV
;
A
#
# COMPACT_ATOMS: atom_id res chain seq x y z
N MET A 1 30.47 -10.23 -44.53
CA MET A 1 30.78 -9.24 -43.46
C MET A 1 29.58 -8.35 -43.11
N ARG A 2 28.76 -7.89 -44.07
CA ARG A 2 27.56 -7.06 -43.78
C ARG A 2 26.38 -7.82 -43.13
N SER A 3 26.18 -9.10 -43.45
CA SER A 3 25.13 -9.94 -42.84
C SER A 3 25.32 -10.20 -41.34
N SER A 4 26.57 -10.35 -40.90
CA SER A 4 26.89 -10.62 -39.49
C SER A 4 26.71 -9.39 -38.59
N VAL A 5 26.93 -8.18 -39.14
CA VAL A 5 26.70 -6.91 -38.44
C VAL A 5 25.20 -6.63 -38.30
N LEU A 6 24.39 -7.01 -39.30
CA LEU A 6 22.92 -6.88 -39.24
C LEU A 6 22.29 -7.85 -38.23
N LEU A 7 22.84 -9.06 -38.08
CA LEU A 7 22.38 -10.01 -37.06
C LEU A 7 22.73 -9.55 -35.64
N LEU A 8 23.94 -9.00 -35.44
CA LEU A 8 24.36 -8.46 -34.13
C LEU A 8 23.59 -7.20 -33.74
N ALA A 9 23.24 -6.34 -34.70
CA ALA A 9 22.40 -5.16 -34.47
C ALA A 9 20.94 -5.56 -34.15
N ALA A 10 20.42 -6.62 -34.77
CA ALA A 10 19.08 -7.14 -34.46
C ALA A 10 19.00 -7.78 -33.08
N LEU A 11 20.02 -8.54 -32.64
CA LEU A 11 20.05 -9.09 -31.28
C LEU A 11 20.25 -8.01 -30.19
N ALA A 12 20.99 -6.93 -30.48
CA ALA A 12 21.12 -5.81 -29.56
C ALA A 12 19.83 -4.99 -29.40
N ALA A 13 18.97 -4.95 -30.43
CA ALA A 13 17.66 -4.30 -30.36
C ALA A 13 16.63 -5.10 -29.53
N LEU A 14 16.79 -6.43 -29.38
CA LEU A 14 15.94 -7.24 -28.50
C LEU A 14 16.37 -7.20 -27.02
N ALA A 15 17.59 -6.77 -26.71
CA ALA A 15 18.04 -6.57 -25.32
C ALA A 15 17.61 -5.23 -24.72
N ALA A 16 17.02 -4.33 -25.51
CA ALA A 16 16.42 -3.08 -25.04
C ALA A 16 14.92 -3.20 -24.73
N VAL A 17 14.33 -4.39 -24.91
CA VAL A 17 12.96 -4.73 -24.47
C VAL A 17 13.06 -5.58 -23.21
N GLU A 18 13.53 -4.99 -22.12
CA GLU A 18 13.25 -5.54 -20.81
C GLU A 18 11.82 -5.11 -20.41
N ALA A 19 10.91 -6.09 -20.49
CA ALA A 19 9.65 -6.18 -19.75
C ALA A 19 8.86 -4.88 -19.51
N THR A 20 8.25 -4.35 -20.57
CA THR A 20 7.11 -3.43 -20.46
C THR A 20 5.84 -4.21 -20.85
N PHE A 21 4.84 -4.26 -19.95
CA PHE A 21 3.67 -5.17 -19.85
C PHE A 21 3.95 -6.44 -19.04
N ILE A 22 3.39 -6.66 -17.84
CA ILE A 22 2.01 -6.40 -17.38
C ILE A 22 2.02 -6.03 -15.89
N LEU A 23 1.76 -4.75 -15.56
CA LEU A 23 1.04 -4.23 -14.38
C LEU A 23 1.26 -2.70 -14.33
N GLY A 24 0.31 -1.95 -14.91
CA GLY A 24 0.01 -0.55 -14.56
C GLY A 24 1.12 0.48 -14.72
N THR A 25 1.08 1.19 -15.84
CA THR A 25 1.69 2.50 -16.11
C THR A 25 1.87 3.44 -14.90
N THR A 26 3.10 3.62 -14.42
CA THR A 26 3.49 4.78 -13.59
C THR A 26 3.96 5.96 -14.45
N THR A 27 3.27 6.22 -15.56
CA THR A 27 3.44 7.44 -16.37
C THR A 27 2.31 8.41 -16.11
N GLY A 28 1.98 8.61 -14.84
CA GLY A 28 1.47 9.88 -14.34
C GLY A 28 2.66 10.66 -13.81
N THR A 29 2.93 11.83 -14.36
CA THR A 29 3.97 12.76 -13.88
C THR A 29 3.67 13.19 -12.45
N VAL A 30 4.05 12.38 -11.46
CA VAL A 30 4.30 12.83 -10.09
C VAL A 30 5.78 13.21 -10.07
N ALA A 31 6.05 14.48 -9.78
CA ALA A 31 7.37 15.08 -9.85
C ALA A 31 8.45 14.15 -9.25
N ALA A 32 9.54 14.00 -10.00
CA ALA A 32 10.69 13.16 -9.68
C ALA A 32 11.25 13.46 -8.28
N GLY A 33 10.82 12.69 -7.28
CA GLY A 33 11.66 12.34 -6.16
C GLY A 33 12.63 11.26 -6.64
N THR A 34 13.90 11.35 -6.23
CA THR A 34 14.97 10.35 -6.50
C THR A 34 14.47 8.90 -6.40
N ALA A 35 15.14 7.94 -7.05
CA ALA A 35 14.75 6.51 -6.99
C ALA A 35 14.46 5.95 -5.57
N ALA A 36 15.01 6.57 -4.52
CA ALA A 36 14.69 6.29 -3.11
C ALA A 36 13.25 6.68 -2.70
N GLY A 37 12.67 7.72 -3.30
CA GLY A 37 11.32 8.22 -3.02
C GLY A 37 10.20 7.41 -3.67
N ALA A 38 10.46 6.73 -4.79
CA ALA A 38 9.49 5.80 -5.37
C ALA A 38 9.46 4.45 -4.63
N ALA A 39 10.63 3.97 -4.17
CA ALA A 39 10.74 2.71 -3.45
C ALA A 39 10.03 2.74 -2.09
N GLY A 40 10.04 3.88 -1.38
CA GLY A 40 9.37 4.02 -0.09
C GLY A 40 7.84 4.04 -0.17
N LEU A 41 7.26 4.41 -1.31
CA LEU A 41 5.81 4.58 -1.45
C LEU A 41 5.11 3.34 -2.04
N ALA A 42 5.85 2.37 -2.58
CA ALA A 42 5.29 1.19 -3.25
C ALA A 42 4.27 0.42 -2.37
N ALA A 43 4.50 0.34 -1.06
CA ALA A 43 3.59 -0.31 -0.12
C ALA A 43 2.21 0.35 -0.02
N LEU A 44 2.11 1.67 -0.28
CA LEU A 44 0.83 2.37 -0.34
C LEU A 44 -0.02 1.88 -1.52
N GLY A 45 0.63 1.35 -2.58
CA GLY A 45 -0.02 0.63 -3.68
C GLY A 45 -0.80 -0.58 -3.20
N GLY A 46 -0.16 -1.46 -2.42
CA GLY A 46 -0.86 -2.60 -1.85
C GLY A 46 -1.97 -2.20 -0.86
N LEU A 47 -1.78 -1.12 -0.09
CA LEU A 47 -2.79 -0.61 0.83
C LEU A 47 -4.03 -0.10 0.07
N ALA A 48 -3.83 0.61 -1.04
CA ALA A 48 -4.89 1.10 -1.90
C ALA A 48 -5.71 -0.06 -2.50
N LEU A 49 -5.04 -1.13 -2.92
CA LEU A 49 -5.69 -2.37 -3.35
C LEU A 49 -6.48 -3.02 -2.20
N GLY A 50 -5.94 -3.02 -0.97
CA GLY A 50 -6.60 -3.57 0.21
C GLY A 50 -7.93 -2.88 0.53
N VAL A 51 -7.96 -1.55 0.42
CA VAL A 51 -9.20 -0.76 0.53
C VAL A 51 -10.25 -1.19 -0.50
N GLY A 52 -9.85 -1.34 -1.77
CA GLY A 52 -10.75 -1.80 -2.83
C GLY A 52 -11.30 -3.21 -2.57
N VAL A 53 -10.46 -4.12 -2.07
CA VAL A 53 -10.88 -5.50 -1.73
C VAL A 53 -11.88 -5.51 -0.58
N VAL A 54 -11.67 -4.74 0.50
CA VAL A 54 -12.62 -4.66 1.61
C VAL A 54 -13.97 -4.09 1.16
N GLY A 55 -13.97 -3.06 0.31
CA GLY A 55 -15.19 -2.53 -0.30
C GLY A 55 -15.94 -3.58 -1.13
N ALA A 56 -15.22 -4.33 -1.96
CA ALA A 56 -15.80 -5.41 -2.77
C ALA A 56 -16.35 -6.56 -1.91
N ILE A 57 -15.67 -6.91 -0.80
CA ILE A 57 -16.14 -7.93 0.15
C ILE A 57 -17.41 -7.45 0.87
N ALA A 58 -17.46 -6.19 1.31
CA ALA A 58 -18.64 -5.60 1.95
C ALA A 58 -19.86 -5.54 1.01
N LEU A 59 -19.64 -5.30 -0.29
CA LEU A 59 -20.68 -5.36 -1.31
C LEU A 59 -21.11 -6.80 -1.62
N ALA A 60 -20.15 -7.74 -1.66
CA ALA A 60 -20.42 -9.16 -1.93
C ALA A 60 -21.15 -9.84 -0.77
N SER A 61 -20.85 -9.48 0.48
CA SER A 61 -21.50 -10.03 1.68
C SER A 61 -22.99 -9.66 1.76
N ARG A 62 -23.37 -8.46 1.28
CA ARG A 62 -24.79 -8.04 1.15
C ARG A 62 -25.56 -8.82 0.09
N ARG A 63 -24.87 -9.42 -0.88
CA ARG A 63 -25.51 -10.12 -2.03
C ARG A 63 -25.71 -11.63 -1.83
N GLY A 64 -25.39 -12.14 -0.64
CA GLY A 64 -25.74 -13.49 -0.21
C GLY A 64 -24.70 -14.57 -0.56
N LYS A 65 -24.17 -15.20 0.49
CA LYS A 65 -23.63 -16.56 0.57
C LYS A 65 -22.69 -16.99 -0.58
N ARG A 66 -21.44 -16.52 -0.55
CA ARG A 66 -20.30 -17.26 -1.12
C ARG A 66 -19.16 -17.34 -0.12
N SER A 67 -18.48 -18.49 -0.14
CA SER A 67 -17.44 -18.95 0.79
C SER A 67 -16.51 -17.82 1.26
N VAL A 68 -16.41 -17.66 2.59
CA VAL A 68 -15.55 -16.69 3.30
C VAL A 68 -14.06 -16.93 3.05
N GLU A 69 -13.71 -18.12 2.58
CA GLU A 69 -12.33 -18.58 2.45
C GLU A 69 -11.58 -17.96 1.26
N VAL A 70 -12.29 -17.65 0.17
CA VAL A 70 -11.72 -16.96 -1.00
C VAL A 70 -11.46 -15.47 -0.72
N PRO A 71 -12.38 -14.72 -0.09
CA PRO A 71 -12.12 -13.37 0.44
C PRO A 71 -10.92 -13.31 1.39
N ALA A 72 -10.85 -14.19 2.39
CA ALA A 72 -9.77 -14.19 3.38
C ALA A 72 -8.39 -14.46 2.74
N ARG A 73 -8.32 -15.40 1.78
CA ARG A 73 -7.09 -15.67 1.02
C ARG A 73 -6.65 -14.47 0.19
N ARG A 74 -7.58 -13.74 -0.45
CA ARG A 74 -7.23 -12.54 -1.22
C ARG A 74 -6.73 -11.42 -0.32
N GLU A 75 -7.37 -11.21 0.83
CA GLU A 75 -6.91 -10.25 1.82
C GLU A 75 -5.49 -10.57 2.30
N ALA A 76 -5.20 -11.83 2.63
CA ALA A 76 -3.86 -12.27 3.02
C ALA A 76 -2.80 -11.94 1.96
N VAL A 77 -3.08 -12.24 0.67
CA VAL A 77 -2.17 -11.94 -0.45
C VAL A 77 -1.89 -10.45 -0.58
N VAL A 78 -2.90 -9.59 -0.36
CA VAL A 78 -2.69 -8.14 -0.39
C VAL A 78 -1.77 -7.71 0.75
N TRP A 79 -2.02 -8.16 1.99
CA TRP A 79 -1.17 -7.79 3.12
C TRP A 79 0.26 -8.35 2.99
N ASP A 80 0.42 -9.54 2.42
CA ASP A 80 1.74 -10.10 2.08
C ASP A 80 2.49 -9.17 1.13
N LEU A 81 1.83 -8.69 0.07
CA LEU A 81 2.41 -7.74 -0.88
C LEU A 81 2.77 -6.40 -0.22
N VAL A 82 1.88 -5.82 0.59
CA VAL A 82 2.17 -4.58 1.34
C VAL A 82 3.38 -4.79 2.23
N SER A 83 3.41 -5.86 3.03
CA SER A 83 4.53 -6.16 3.93
C SER A 83 5.86 -6.37 3.19
N ALA A 84 5.84 -7.03 2.04
CA ALA A 84 7.04 -7.29 1.24
C ALA A 84 7.60 -6.01 0.59
N THR A 85 6.75 -5.00 0.38
CA THR A 85 7.11 -3.74 -0.28
C THR A 85 7.35 -2.59 0.70
N ASP A 86 6.93 -2.71 1.97
CA ASP A 86 7.07 -1.66 2.99
C ASP A 86 8.43 -1.65 3.70
N GLN A 87 9.51 -1.72 2.94
CA GLN A 87 10.86 -1.88 3.48
C GLN A 87 11.32 -0.70 4.35
N LEU A 88 10.76 0.49 4.13
CA LEU A 88 11.04 1.69 4.91
C LEU A 88 9.99 1.99 5.99
N GLY A 89 8.94 1.16 6.10
CA GLY A 89 7.84 1.37 7.05
C GLY A 89 6.98 2.59 6.75
N CYS A 90 6.88 3.00 5.48
CA CYS A 90 6.07 4.14 5.06
C CYS A 90 4.58 3.83 5.10
N ALA A 91 4.15 2.64 4.72
CA ALA A 91 2.75 2.25 4.88
C ALA A 91 2.39 2.09 6.36
N LEU A 92 3.29 1.55 7.19
CA LEU A 92 3.14 1.55 8.65
C LEU A 92 3.02 2.98 9.22
N LYS A 93 3.90 3.91 8.81
CA LYS A 93 3.83 5.32 9.21
C LYS A 93 2.52 5.96 8.81
N PHE A 94 2.07 5.73 7.57
CA PHE A 94 0.84 6.27 7.04
C PHE A 94 -0.39 5.81 7.84
N VAL A 95 -0.52 4.50 8.09
CA VAL A 95 -1.60 3.95 8.91
C VAL A 95 -1.59 4.52 10.32
N CYS A 96 -0.42 4.62 10.95
CA CYS A 96 -0.28 5.20 12.29
C CYS A 96 -0.73 6.66 12.34
N LEU A 97 -0.28 7.49 11.38
CA LEU A 97 -0.61 8.91 11.34
C LEU A 97 -2.11 9.15 11.07
N ILE A 98 -2.77 8.28 10.31
CA ILE A 98 -4.23 8.32 10.12
C ILE A 98 -4.93 8.06 11.45
N GLN A 99 -4.55 7.00 12.17
CA GLN A 99 -5.22 6.63 13.42
C GLN A 99 -4.91 7.55 14.59
N ALA A 100 -3.87 8.37 14.48
CA ALA A 100 -3.60 9.44 15.45
C ALA A 100 -4.58 10.61 15.38
N ARG A 101 -5.47 10.66 14.39
CA ARG A 101 -6.45 11.73 14.21
C ARG A 101 -7.88 11.24 14.47
N PRO A 102 -8.76 12.13 14.98
CA PRO A 102 -10.17 11.79 15.16
C PRO A 102 -10.86 11.57 13.81
N GLU A 103 -11.93 10.76 13.81
CA GLU A 103 -12.68 10.38 12.60
C GLU A 103 -13.14 11.58 11.79
N GLU A 104 -13.61 12.63 12.49
CA GLU A 104 -14.21 13.82 11.91
C GLU A 104 -13.19 14.68 11.14
N GLU A 105 -11.90 14.46 11.37
CA GLU A 105 -10.80 15.17 10.71
C GLU A 105 -10.17 14.36 9.55
N LEU A 106 -10.66 13.13 9.31
CA LEU A 106 -10.16 12.30 8.22
C LEU A 106 -10.82 12.71 6.89
N SER A 107 -10.02 12.76 5.83
CA SER A 107 -10.57 12.77 4.47
C SER A 107 -11.24 11.43 4.15
N GLU A 108 -12.02 11.39 3.07
CA GLU A 108 -12.69 10.16 2.63
C GLU A 108 -11.70 9.00 2.45
N GLU A 109 -10.55 9.25 1.80
CA GLU A 109 -9.54 8.22 1.55
C GLU A 109 -8.86 7.74 2.83
N GLU A 110 -8.63 8.65 3.78
CA GLU A 110 -8.07 8.34 5.08
C GLU A 110 -9.06 7.53 5.93
N ALA A 111 -10.34 7.86 5.86
CA ALA A 111 -11.41 7.10 6.50
C ALA A 111 -11.52 5.68 5.94
N MET A 112 -11.34 5.51 4.63
CA MET A 112 -11.30 4.17 4.02
C MET A 112 -10.14 3.32 4.54
N VAL A 113 -8.95 3.91 4.71
CA VAL A 113 -7.79 3.23 5.28
C VAL A 113 -8.02 2.91 6.75
N SER A 114 -8.57 3.85 7.53
CA SER A 114 -8.94 3.66 8.93
C SER A 114 -9.92 2.48 9.12
N ALA A 115 -10.90 2.35 8.22
CA ALA A 115 -11.89 1.28 8.24
C ALA A 115 -11.30 -0.15 8.09
N LEU A 116 -10.07 -0.30 7.58
CA LEU A 116 -9.38 -1.59 7.51
C LEU A 116 -9.03 -2.19 8.88
N PHE A 117 -8.94 -1.31 9.89
CA PHE A 117 -8.50 -1.64 11.24
C PHE A 117 -9.59 -1.41 12.28
N GLY A 118 -10.53 -0.48 12.03
CA GLY A 118 -11.50 -0.01 13.01
C GLY A 118 -10.93 1.13 13.87
N ARG A 119 -11.72 1.60 14.85
CA ARG A 119 -11.32 2.73 15.73
C ARG A 119 -11.09 2.34 17.18
N GLU A 120 -11.84 1.37 17.67
CA GLU A 120 -11.65 0.83 19.00
C GLU A 120 -10.74 -0.39 18.88
N LEU A 121 -9.44 -0.12 19.00
CA LEU A 121 -8.40 -1.15 18.89
C LEU A 121 -8.14 -1.71 20.29
N ASP A 122 -8.79 -2.84 20.59
CA ASP A 122 -8.45 -3.65 21.77
C ASP A 122 -6.96 -3.96 21.70
N GLY A 123 -6.19 -3.59 22.73
CA GLY A 123 -4.72 -3.57 22.71
C GLY A 123 -4.01 -4.81 22.14
N VAL A 124 -2.69 -4.72 22.00
CA VAL A 124 -1.85 -5.67 21.27
C VAL A 124 -2.27 -7.16 21.39
N ASP A 125 -2.86 -7.68 20.30
CA ASP A 125 -3.26 -9.09 20.14
C ASP A 125 -2.12 -9.88 19.48
N PHE A 126 -1.49 -10.76 20.26
CA PHE A 126 -0.33 -11.55 19.83
C PHE A 126 -0.61 -12.52 18.68
N GLU A 127 -1.87 -12.95 18.48
CA GLU A 127 -2.24 -13.83 17.37
C GLU A 127 -2.37 -13.01 16.09
N LYS A 128 -3.00 -11.83 16.16
CA LYS A 128 -3.10 -10.90 15.02
C LYS A 128 -1.73 -10.39 14.57
N MET A 129 -0.79 -10.21 15.51
CA MET A 129 0.59 -9.78 15.22
C MET A 129 1.42 -10.78 14.43
N GLN A 130 1.05 -12.07 14.40
CA GLN A 130 1.77 -13.10 13.64
C GLN A 130 1.42 -13.13 12.15
N THR A 131 0.60 -12.19 11.69
CA THR A 131 0.20 -12.05 10.28
C THR A 131 0.86 -10.87 9.62
N SER A 132 0.92 -10.86 8.28
CA SER A 132 1.39 -9.71 7.50
C SER A 132 0.58 -8.42 7.76
N LYS A 133 -0.70 -8.55 8.16
CA LYS A 133 -1.56 -7.44 8.61
C LYS A 133 -1.22 -6.95 10.03
N GLY A 134 -0.64 -7.82 10.86
CA GLY A 134 -0.39 -7.58 12.28
C GLY A 134 0.49 -6.37 12.58
N ALA A 135 1.53 -6.15 11.77
CA ALA A 135 2.38 -4.97 11.90
C ALA A 135 1.61 -3.66 11.65
N TYR A 136 0.67 -3.65 10.70
CA TYR A 136 -0.19 -2.50 10.41
C TYR A 136 -1.24 -2.27 11.48
N TRP A 137 -1.78 -3.35 12.07
CA TRP A 137 -2.64 -3.25 13.23
C TRP A 137 -1.90 -2.63 14.42
N TYR A 138 -0.65 -3.03 14.67
CA TYR A 138 0.19 -2.40 15.69
C TYR A 138 0.45 -0.92 15.40
N ALA A 139 0.74 -0.56 14.13
CA ALA A 139 0.89 0.84 13.73
C ALA A 139 -0.38 1.65 13.98
N ALA A 140 -1.55 1.11 13.63
CA ALA A 140 -2.85 1.72 13.89
C ALA A 140 -3.08 1.96 15.40
N PHE A 141 -2.81 0.96 16.24
CA PHE A 141 -2.90 1.07 17.70
C PHE A 141 -1.97 2.14 18.25
N MET A 142 -0.73 2.21 17.74
CA MET A 142 0.22 3.22 18.18
C MET A 142 -0.24 4.64 17.89
N GLY A 143 -0.89 4.84 16.74
CA GLY A 143 -1.51 6.12 16.36
C GLY A 143 -2.64 6.50 17.29
N GLU A 144 -3.63 5.62 17.42
CA GLU A 144 -4.81 5.83 18.26
C GLU A 144 -4.43 6.15 19.71
N ARG A 145 -3.50 5.36 20.28
CA ARG A 145 -3.21 5.44 21.71
C ARG A 145 -2.19 6.50 22.10
N PHE A 146 -1.23 6.78 21.22
CA PHE A 146 -0.04 7.59 21.54
C PHE A 146 0.22 8.75 20.58
N GLY A 147 -0.62 8.95 19.58
CA GLY A 147 -0.61 10.11 18.70
C GLY A 147 0.53 10.18 17.69
N ALA A 148 0.51 11.24 16.88
CA ALA A 148 1.35 11.38 15.69
C ALA A 148 2.86 11.46 15.98
N ASP A 149 3.25 12.04 17.12
CA ASP A 149 4.67 12.11 17.52
C ASP A 149 5.28 10.71 17.71
N SER A 150 4.49 9.77 18.22
CA SER A 150 4.91 8.38 18.40
C SER A 150 5.08 7.68 17.06
N CYS A 151 4.17 7.92 16.11
CA CYS A 151 4.28 7.42 14.74
C CYS A 151 5.56 7.86 14.05
N ASN A 152 5.90 9.15 14.15
CA ASN A 152 7.10 9.70 13.52
C ASN A 152 8.40 9.13 14.12
N LYS A 153 8.40 8.85 15.42
CA LYS A 153 9.55 8.21 16.10
C LYS A 153 9.68 6.74 15.73
N LEU A 154 8.56 6.01 15.76
CA LEU A 154 8.53 4.57 15.53
C LEU A 154 8.85 4.19 14.08
N PHE A 155 8.37 5.00 13.13
CA PHE A 155 8.54 4.77 11.69
C PHE A 155 9.43 5.85 11.03
N GLY A 156 10.46 6.29 11.75
CA GLY A 156 11.39 7.33 11.31
C GLY A 156 12.24 6.98 10.09
N SER A 157 12.34 5.69 9.74
CA SER A 157 13.01 5.22 8.52
C SER A 157 12.30 5.66 7.25
N CYS A 158 11.00 5.94 7.32
CA CYS A 158 10.26 6.47 6.19
C CYS A 158 10.53 7.97 6.02
N PRO A 159 11.15 8.41 4.90
CA PRO A 159 11.48 9.81 4.67
C PRO A 159 10.28 10.67 4.26
N HIS A 160 9.12 10.04 4.04
CA HIS A 160 7.93 10.72 3.56
C HIS A 160 7.07 11.28 4.70
N GLN A 161 6.45 12.42 4.41
CA GLN A 161 5.51 13.11 5.27
C GLN A 161 4.07 12.71 4.89
N MET A 162 3.14 12.87 5.83
CA MET A 162 1.74 12.46 5.66
C MET A 162 1.13 12.94 4.34
N ALA A 163 1.28 14.23 4.04
CA ALA A 163 0.75 14.83 2.83
C ALA A 163 1.24 14.16 1.54
N SER A 164 2.55 13.85 1.44
CA SER A 164 3.11 13.18 0.26
C SER A 164 2.64 11.73 0.12
N MET A 165 2.44 11.02 1.23
CA MET A 165 1.92 9.65 1.22
C MET A 165 0.44 9.64 0.81
N LEU A 166 -0.35 10.59 1.32
CA LEU A 166 -1.76 10.74 0.97
C LEU A 166 -1.95 11.10 -0.50
N GLU A 167 -1.14 12.02 -1.03
CA GLU A 167 -1.17 12.41 -2.45
C GLU A 167 -0.88 11.21 -3.36
N TYR A 168 0.14 10.42 -3.03
CA TYR A 168 0.45 9.20 -3.76
C TYR A 168 -0.68 8.16 -3.68
N PHE A 169 -1.23 7.95 -2.48
CA PHE A 169 -2.36 7.03 -2.27
C PHE A 169 -3.59 7.42 -3.10
N ARG A 170 -3.92 8.72 -3.16
CA ARG A 170 -5.01 9.24 -4.00
C ARG A 170 -4.78 8.99 -5.48
N GLY A 171 -3.56 9.19 -5.96
CA GLY A 171 -3.20 8.89 -7.34
C GLY A 171 -3.50 7.43 -7.71
N LEU A 172 -3.14 6.49 -6.83
CA LEU A 172 -3.41 5.07 -7.04
C LEU A 172 -4.90 4.73 -7.04
N GLN A 173 -5.69 5.37 -6.18
CA GLN A 173 -7.13 5.13 -6.16
C GLN A 173 -7.82 5.64 -7.42
N ALA A 174 -7.39 6.79 -7.96
CA ALA A 174 -7.93 7.35 -9.20
C ALA A 174 -7.69 6.45 -10.43
N GLU A 175 -6.59 5.70 -10.45
CA GLU A 175 -6.25 4.75 -11.54
C GLU A 175 -6.99 3.41 -11.42
N SER A 176 -7.59 3.12 -10.27
CA SER A 176 -8.28 1.85 -9.98
C SER A 176 -9.79 1.85 -10.26
N VAL A 177 -10.34 2.98 -10.72
CA VAL A 177 -11.75 3.19 -11.11
C VAL A 177 -11.95 3.11 -12.62
#